data_AF-A0A9E1ZN44-F1
#
_entry.id   AF-A0A9E1ZN44-F1
#
_cell.length_a   1.000
_cell.length_b   1.000
_cell.length_c   1.000
_cell.angle_alpha   90.00
_cell.angle_beta   90.00
_cell.angle_gamma   90.00
#
_symmetry.space_group_name_H-M   'P 1'
#
loop_
_entity.id
_entity.type
_entity.pdbx_description
1 polymer ?
#
loop_
_entity_poly.entity_id
_entity_poly.type
_entity_poly.pdbx_seq_one_letter_code
_entity_poly.pdbx_strand_id
1 'polypeptide(L)'
;MKTKLIPLLALSLFISACAPIVDESLSDISPTLAPASPTNSEIPPNSKGEIDFISNSEIQFLSTQTDLLSATQIDILLQAKAVWIAGIPHEDGTAWAIALEDGRLEAFAVNQNGFEEIEISPKKLPARMPLTIYSSNGDVFALTAPSDASSLTQPVLIDPASHQIAYIATNGDLVISQEGQESRLAVNALVDSRILLDEEGRLLFLSSPTESYAHSVLGDGIESTAITLVETNPVPKIVQVVSIPKADAIEGIAPIWADMNNDSEGEIIVTLSNVQDGARIVAYREDGSLLAEGPAIGSGYRWRHQLVIAPFGSSDENLLAVVRTPHIGGVLEFYRLDGNKLEIVKTIPGISTHSIGSRNLYTAQAGDFNTDGQIDLLAPDQSHTRLGIISIESESINWIDLGAELVTNLAAVNSDNNDQIAIGAGLSNNILRIWLP
;
A
#
# COMPACT_ATOMS: atom_id res chain seq x y z
N MET A 1 -7.82 -57.64 -41.50
CA MET A 1 -6.39 -58.01 -41.58
C MET A 1 -5.61 -56.93 -40.85
N LYS A 2 -4.71 -57.18 -39.89
CA LYS A 2 -4.20 -58.45 -39.32
C LYS A 2 -4.43 -58.50 -37.80
N THR A 3 -4.65 -59.69 -37.27
CA THR A 3 -4.82 -60.00 -35.85
C THR A 3 -3.54 -60.61 -35.28
N LYS A 4 -3.23 -60.36 -34.00
CA LYS A 4 -2.45 -61.22 -33.05
C LYS A 4 -2.40 -60.52 -31.68
N LEU A 5 -2.23 -61.14 -30.51
CA LEU A 5 -2.72 -62.36 -29.86
C LEU A 5 -2.11 -62.35 -28.42
N ILE A 6 -2.91 -62.07 -27.38
CA ILE A 6 -3.02 -62.72 -26.04
C ILE A 6 -1.90 -63.74 -25.65
N PRO A 7 -1.33 -63.79 -24.41
CA PRO A 7 -2.01 -63.94 -23.09
C PRO A 7 -1.53 -62.99 -21.97
N LEU A 8 -2.26 -62.69 -20.88
CA LEU A 8 -2.98 -63.48 -19.85
C LEU A 8 -2.08 -64.27 -18.88
N LEU A 9 -1.92 -63.75 -17.66
CA LEU A 9 -1.78 -64.57 -16.46
C LEU A 9 -2.51 -63.90 -15.29
N ALA A 10 -3.30 -64.67 -14.56
CA ALA A 10 -4.04 -64.23 -13.38
C ALA A 10 -3.33 -64.68 -12.10
N LEU A 11 -3.47 -63.91 -11.02
CA LEU A 11 -3.45 -64.48 -9.68
C LEU A 11 -4.47 -63.77 -8.78
N SER A 12 -5.31 -64.56 -8.14
CA SER A 12 -6.45 -64.12 -7.35
C SER A 12 -6.42 -64.80 -5.98
N LEU A 13 -6.58 -64.04 -4.89
CA LEU A 13 -6.98 -64.47 -3.55
C LEU A 13 -7.48 -63.21 -2.81
N PHE A 14 -8.78 -62.92 -2.64
CA PHE A 14 -9.82 -63.51 -1.75
C PHE A 14 -9.73 -63.09 -0.26
N ILE A 15 -10.77 -62.34 0.19
CA ILE A 15 -11.40 -62.32 1.55
C ILE A 15 -10.50 -61.71 2.67
N SER A 16 -10.90 -60.78 3.56
CA SER A 16 -12.19 -60.19 4.03
C SER A 16 -11.94 -58.69 4.44
N ALA A 17 -12.77 -57.87 5.11
CA ALA A 17 -14.08 -57.98 5.79
C ALA A 17 -14.80 -56.59 5.85
N CYS A 18 -15.90 -56.49 6.60
CA CYS A 18 -16.49 -55.23 7.11
C CYS A 18 -15.70 -54.73 8.37
N ALA A 19 -15.86 -53.53 8.94
CA ALA A 19 -16.98 -52.58 8.94
C ALA A 19 -16.47 -51.10 9.18
N PRO A 20 -17.29 -50.10 9.63
CA PRO A 20 -17.13 -48.69 9.22
C PRO A 20 -16.08 -47.88 10.00
N ILE A 21 -15.69 -46.74 9.42
CA ILE A 21 -15.08 -45.62 10.15
C ILE A 21 -16.17 -44.56 10.38
N VAL A 22 -16.15 -43.98 11.57
CA VAL A 22 -17.17 -43.10 12.13
C VAL A 22 -16.83 -41.63 11.85
N ASP A 23 -17.87 -40.82 11.80
CA ASP A 23 -17.85 -39.35 11.74
C ASP A 23 -17.08 -38.77 12.95
N GLU A 24 -16.03 -37.98 12.72
CA GLU A 24 -15.38 -37.18 13.76
C GLU A 24 -15.46 -35.68 13.44
N SER A 25 -16.00 -34.97 14.43
CA SER A 25 -16.35 -33.56 14.43
C SER A 25 -15.18 -32.62 14.13
N LEU A 26 -15.49 -31.52 13.44
CA LEU A 26 -14.73 -30.27 13.52
C LEU A 26 -14.56 -29.87 14.99
N SER A 27 -13.33 -29.96 15.51
CA SER A 27 -12.97 -29.50 16.85
C SER A 27 -12.49 -28.05 16.81
N ASP A 28 -13.02 -27.21 17.69
CA ASP A 28 -12.63 -25.81 17.86
C ASP A 28 -11.10 -25.61 17.92
N ILE A 29 -10.57 -24.84 16.97
CA ILE A 29 -9.18 -24.34 17.04
C ILE A 29 -9.21 -23.05 17.86
N SER A 30 -9.13 -23.18 19.17
CA SER A 30 -8.83 -22.03 20.04
C SER A 30 -7.42 -21.52 19.75
N PRO A 31 -7.22 -20.22 19.43
CA PRO A 31 -5.89 -19.67 19.20
C PRO A 31 -5.07 -19.77 20.49
N THR A 32 -3.95 -20.47 20.43
CA THR A 32 -3.06 -20.63 21.59
C THR A 32 -2.14 -19.42 21.67
N LEU A 33 -2.39 -18.54 22.65
CA LEU A 33 -1.48 -17.43 22.96
C LEU A 33 -0.10 -17.99 23.35
N ALA A 34 0.90 -17.74 22.50
CA ALA A 34 2.29 -18.04 22.81
C ALA A 34 2.80 -17.09 23.92
N PRO A 35 3.63 -17.56 24.86
CA PRO A 35 4.14 -16.69 25.93
C PRO A 35 5.11 -15.65 25.36
N ALA A 36 4.80 -14.37 25.57
CA ALA A 36 5.68 -13.26 25.22
C ALA A 36 7.03 -13.41 25.93
N SER A 37 8.12 -13.39 25.15
CA SER A 37 9.47 -13.28 25.70
C SER A 37 9.79 -11.80 25.89
N PRO A 38 10.25 -11.35 27.08
CA PRO A 38 10.54 -9.94 27.32
C PRO A 38 11.85 -9.54 26.63
N THR A 39 11.77 -9.13 25.38
CA THR A 39 12.82 -8.34 24.74
C THR A 39 12.73 -6.90 25.22
N ASN A 40 13.76 -6.43 25.94
CA ASN A 40 13.92 -5.01 26.24
C ASN A 40 14.15 -4.22 24.94
N SER A 41 13.06 -3.86 24.26
CA SER A 41 13.08 -2.79 23.27
C SER A 41 13.08 -1.47 24.02
N GLU A 42 14.21 -0.77 24.01
CA GLU A 42 14.23 0.67 24.30
C GLU A 42 13.54 1.39 23.12
N ILE A 43 12.21 1.33 23.11
CA ILE A 43 11.40 2.28 22.36
C ILE A 43 11.81 3.66 22.92
N PRO A 44 12.27 4.61 22.09
CA PRO A 44 12.43 5.99 22.55
C PRO A 44 11.11 6.42 23.20
N PRO A 45 11.11 7.28 24.23
CA PRO A 45 9.85 7.79 24.75
C PRO A 45 9.19 8.62 23.65
N ASN A 46 8.31 7.98 22.87
CA ASN A 46 7.32 8.65 22.04
C ASN A 46 6.72 9.73 22.93
N SER A 47 6.79 10.96 22.45
CA SER A 47 6.37 12.17 23.16
C SER A 47 5.02 11.91 23.83
N LYS A 48 4.99 11.87 25.18
CA LYS A 48 3.76 11.58 25.95
C LYS A 48 2.70 12.69 25.89
N GLY A 49 2.78 13.53 24.87
CA GLY A 49 1.77 14.51 24.53
C GLY A 49 0.70 13.92 23.62
N GLU A 50 -0.28 14.77 23.35
CA GLU A 50 -1.26 14.59 22.30
C GLU A 50 -0.55 14.53 20.94
N ILE A 51 -1.07 13.74 20.00
CA ILE A 51 -0.57 13.68 18.63
C ILE A 51 -1.44 14.63 17.80
N ASP A 52 -0.83 15.69 17.30
CA ASP A 52 -1.57 16.76 16.62
C ASP A 52 -1.91 16.35 15.17
N PHE A 53 -0.94 15.76 14.47
CA PHE A 53 -1.07 15.26 13.10
C PHE A 53 -0.31 13.95 12.93
N ILE A 54 -0.77 13.11 11.99
CA ILE A 54 -0.06 11.93 11.51
C ILE A 54 -0.16 11.87 9.97
N SER A 55 0.90 11.42 9.33
CA SER A 55 0.95 11.23 7.87
C SER A 55 1.84 10.06 7.49
N ASN A 56 1.40 9.32 6.47
CA ASN A 56 2.12 8.18 5.91
C ASN A 56 2.57 8.50 4.47
N SER A 57 3.13 7.50 3.78
CA SER A 57 3.70 7.66 2.44
C SER A 57 2.80 7.14 1.32
N GLU A 58 1.48 7.04 1.55
CA GLU A 58 0.53 6.33 0.68
C GLU A 58 -0.11 7.20 -0.42
N ILE A 59 -0.75 6.55 -1.40
CA ILE A 59 -1.59 7.23 -2.40
C ILE A 59 -2.94 7.50 -1.74
N GLN A 60 -3.42 8.74 -1.86
CA GLN A 60 -4.65 9.23 -1.26
C GLN A 60 -5.56 9.80 -2.34
N PHE A 61 -6.87 9.83 -2.04
CA PHE A 61 -7.79 10.76 -2.67
C PHE A 61 -7.88 12.01 -1.79
N LEU A 62 -7.55 13.17 -2.37
CA LEU A 62 -7.50 14.45 -1.71
C LEU A 62 -8.77 15.23 -2.07
N SER A 63 -9.58 15.57 -1.07
CA SER A 63 -10.85 16.29 -1.22
C SER A 63 -10.69 17.81 -1.37
N THR A 64 -9.47 18.31 -1.19
CA THR A 64 -9.03 19.69 -1.33
C THR A 64 -8.44 19.93 -2.72
N GLN A 65 -8.22 21.19 -3.10
CA GLN A 65 -7.74 21.57 -4.43
C GLN A 65 -6.40 22.33 -4.36
N THR A 66 -5.62 22.28 -5.43
CA THR A 66 -4.38 23.06 -5.60
C THR A 66 -4.09 23.26 -7.08
N ASP A 67 -3.55 24.41 -7.50
CA ASP A 67 -3.12 24.60 -8.90
C ASP A 67 -1.61 24.35 -9.00
N LEU A 68 -1.21 23.12 -9.34
CA LEU A 68 0.20 22.75 -9.44
C LEU A 68 0.93 23.43 -10.62
N LEU A 69 0.21 24.06 -11.55
CA LEU A 69 0.81 24.80 -12.67
C LEU A 69 1.18 26.23 -12.30
N SER A 70 0.57 26.81 -11.26
CA SER A 70 0.92 28.13 -10.72
C SER A 70 1.55 28.11 -9.31
N ALA A 71 1.54 26.95 -8.65
CA ALA A 71 2.15 26.71 -7.33
C ALA A 71 3.61 27.21 -7.21
N THR A 72 3.94 27.73 -6.03
CA THR A 72 5.29 28.17 -5.70
C THR A 72 6.19 26.96 -5.46
N GLN A 73 7.24 26.81 -6.28
CA GLN A 73 8.18 25.69 -6.16
C GLN A 73 9.35 26.04 -5.23
N ILE A 74 9.60 25.18 -4.23
CA ILE A 74 10.77 25.22 -3.34
C ILE A 74 11.61 23.95 -3.56
N ASP A 75 12.88 24.14 -3.90
CA ASP A 75 13.87 23.06 -4.07
C ASP A 75 14.88 23.07 -2.90
N ILE A 76 14.92 21.97 -2.14
CA ILE A 76 15.78 21.77 -0.97
C ILE A 76 16.84 20.73 -1.31
N LEU A 77 18.13 21.05 -1.09
CA LEU A 77 19.23 20.12 -1.33
C LEU A 77 19.42 19.17 -0.14
N LEU A 78 19.27 17.88 -0.38
CA LEU A 78 19.43 16.79 0.58
C LEU A 78 20.88 16.28 0.65
N GLN A 79 21.29 15.72 1.79
CA GLN A 79 22.67 15.22 1.96
C GLN A 79 22.92 13.86 1.29
N ALA A 80 21.87 13.15 0.88
CA ALA A 80 21.95 11.92 0.07
C ALA A 80 20.67 11.74 -0.75
N LYS A 81 20.55 10.60 -1.45
CA LYS A 81 19.35 10.26 -2.21
C LYS A 81 18.18 9.91 -1.26
N ALA A 82 17.03 10.55 -1.47
CA ALA A 82 15.78 10.20 -0.81
C ALA A 82 15.20 8.88 -1.33
N VAL A 83 14.51 8.14 -0.45
CA VAL A 83 13.77 6.91 -0.78
C VAL A 83 12.30 7.02 -0.40
N TRP A 84 12.01 7.73 0.71
CA TRP A 84 10.66 8.00 1.20
C TRP A 84 10.54 9.43 1.69
N ILE A 85 9.37 10.01 1.51
CA ILE A 85 8.99 11.32 2.08
C ILE A 85 7.61 11.22 2.73
N ALA A 86 7.38 12.04 3.75
CA ALA A 86 6.06 12.27 4.35
C ALA A 86 6.00 13.73 4.80
N GLY A 87 4.79 14.29 4.91
CA GLY A 87 4.61 15.67 5.34
C GLY A 87 3.36 15.84 6.20
N ILE A 88 3.36 16.85 7.06
CA ILE A 88 2.27 17.21 7.99
C ILE A 88 2.11 18.74 8.07
N PRO A 89 0.94 19.26 8.48
CA PRO A 89 0.78 20.66 8.84
C PRO A 89 1.75 21.06 9.96
N HIS A 90 2.33 22.26 9.89
CA HIS A 90 3.29 22.72 10.88
C HIS A 90 3.40 24.26 10.90
N GLU A 91 3.12 24.86 12.06
CA GLU A 91 3.11 26.30 12.29
C GLU A 91 2.30 27.10 11.24
N ASP A 92 2.95 27.95 10.42
CA ASP A 92 2.32 28.74 9.36
C ASP A 92 2.44 28.10 7.96
N GLY A 93 2.91 26.84 7.91
CA GLY A 93 3.13 26.08 6.68
C GLY A 93 3.08 24.57 6.91
N THR A 94 4.15 23.88 6.54
CA THR A 94 4.22 22.41 6.48
C THR A 94 5.59 21.90 6.95
N ALA A 95 5.62 20.75 7.62
CA ALA A 95 6.85 20.03 7.93
C ALA A 95 6.98 18.81 7.02
N TRP A 96 8.17 18.62 6.44
CA TRP A 96 8.49 17.52 5.53
C TRP A 96 9.63 16.70 6.08
N ALA A 97 9.43 15.40 6.21
CA ALA A 97 10.43 14.44 6.65
C ALA A 97 10.86 13.52 5.50
N ILE A 98 12.14 13.18 5.49
CA ILE A 98 12.80 12.49 4.37
C ILE A 98 13.63 11.34 4.91
N ALA A 99 13.35 10.12 4.44
CA ALA A 99 14.21 8.97 4.67
C ALA A 99 15.20 8.79 3.52
N LEU A 100 16.49 8.89 3.85
CA LEU A 100 17.59 8.74 2.91
C LEU A 100 17.97 7.26 2.72
N GLU A 101 18.69 6.97 1.63
CA GLU A 101 19.12 5.60 1.29
C GLU A 101 20.01 4.93 2.36
N ASP A 102 20.69 5.70 3.20
CA ASP A 102 21.52 5.22 4.32
C ASP A 102 20.77 5.12 5.67
N GLY A 103 19.44 5.34 5.64
CA GLY A 103 18.55 5.29 6.80
C GLY A 103 18.56 6.57 7.65
N ARG A 104 19.32 7.62 7.32
CA ARG A 104 19.19 8.92 7.99
C ARG A 104 17.84 9.58 7.70
N LEU A 105 17.37 10.30 8.71
CA LEU A 105 16.22 11.20 8.60
C LEU A 105 16.69 12.65 8.56
N GLU A 106 16.18 13.40 7.59
CA GLU A 106 16.22 14.87 7.52
C GLU A 106 14.78 15.39 7.63
N ALA A 107 14.60 16.62 8.13
CA ALA A 107 13.30 17.26 8.19
C ALA A 107 13.41 18.78 7.98
N PHE A 108 12.41 19.37 7.33
CA PHE A 108 12.36 20.79 7.03
C PHE A 108 10.98 21.38 7.30
N ALA A 109 10.91 22.53 7.96
CA ALA A 109 9.73 23.38 7.98
C ALA A 109 9.74 24.26 6.72
N VAL A 110 8.59 24.39 6.06
CA VAL A 110 8.46 24.99 4.73
C VAL A 110 7.18 25.82 4.63
N ASN A 111 7.33 27.09 4.26
CA ASN A 111 6.25 28.05 4.09
C ASN A 111 6.54 29.01 2.91
N GLN A 112 5.66 29.98 2.68
CA GLN A 112 5.77 30.94 1.56
C GLN A 112 7.04 31.83 1.59
N ASN A 113 7.77 31.87 2.72
CA ASN A 113 9.01 32.63 2.87
C ASN A 113 10.27 31.79 2.57
N GLY A 114 10.15 30.46 2.45
CA GLY A 114 11.26 29.54 2.21
C GLY A 114 11.19 28.29 3.08
N PHE A 115 12.35 27.81 3.53
CA PHE A 115 12.48 26.62 4.36
C PHE A 115 13.57 26.76 5.42
N GLU A 116 13.46 26.00 6.50
CA GLU A 116 14.52 25.79 7.50
C GLU A 116 14.61 24.31 7.91
N GLU A 117 15.80 23.85 8.29
CA GLU A 117 16.02 22.49 8.80
C GLU A 117 15.53 22.40 10.24
N ILE A 118 14.71 21.40 10.54
CA ILE A 118 14.13 21.16 11.87
C ILE A 118 14.55 19.81 12.43
N GLU A 119 14.39 19.64 13.75
CA GLU A 119 14.68 18.37 14.39
C GLU A 119 13.60 17.32 14.07
N ILE A 120 14.05 16.08 13.79
CA ILE A 120 13.22 14.89 13.72
C ILE A 120 13.82 13.79 14.58
N SER A 121 12.96 13.13 15.36
CA SER A 121 13.34 12.04 16.26
C SER A 121 12.66 10.72 15.87
N PRO A 122 13.39 9.58 15.79
CA PRO A 122 14.85 9.47 15.84
C PRO A 122 15.53 10.07 14.59
N LYS A 123 16.86 10.27 14.64
CA LYS A 123 17.65 10.71 13.47
C LYS A 123 17.92 9.61 12.43
N LYS A 124 17.48 8.37 12.68
CA LYS A 124 17.64 7.23 11.78
C LYS A 124 16.50 6.21 11.90
N LEU A 125 16.15 5.60 10.77
CA LEU A 125 15.39 4.36 10.64
C LEU A 125 16.26 3.26 9.99
N PRO A 126 15.82 2.00 9.99
CA PRO A 126 16.35 0.99 9.08
C PRO A 126 16.35 1.49 7.63
N ALA A 127 17.45 1.27 6.90
CA ALA A 127 17.58 1.75 5.52
C ALA A 127 16.48 1.17 4.62
N ARG A 128 15.88 2.03 3.77
CA ARG A 128 14.74 1.75 2.88
C ARG A 128 13.39 1.47 3.57
N MET A 129 13.29 1.50 4.90
CA MET A 129 12.00 1.41 5.60
C MET A 129 11.08 2.57 5.17
N PRO A 130 9.79 2.32 4.90
CA PRO A 130 8.83 3.37 4.61
C PRO A 130 8.64 4.33 5.77
N LEU A 131 8.25 5.55 5.45
CA LEU A 131 8.11 6.61 6.44
C LEU A 131 6.66 6.80 6.85
N THR A 132 6.45 6.95 8.15
CA THR A 132 5.26 7.51 8.78
C THR A 132 5.75 8.49 9.83
N ILE A 133 5.20 9.70 9.83
CA ILE A 133 5.55 10.76 10.78
C ILE A 133 4.33 11.24 11.53
N TYR A 134 4.57 11.81 12.69
CA TYR A 134 3.56 12.49 13.48
C TYR A 134 4.17 13.71 14.16
N SER A 135 3.34 14.69 14.53
CA SER A 135 3.72 15.81 15.39
C SER A 135 3.14 15.66 16.79
N SER A 136 3.84 16.20 17.77
CA SER A 136 3.32 16.35 19.13
C SER A 136 3.93 17.59 19.78
N ASN A 137 3.09 18.56 20.16
CA ASN A 137 3.51 19.85 20.70
C ASN A 137 4.41 20.65 19.73
N GLY A 138 4.20 20.48 18.42
CA GLY A 138 5.02 21.08 17.36
C GLY A 138 6.28 20.30 16.96
N ASP A 139 6.85 19.46 17.85
CA ASP A 139 7.99 18.61 17.51
C ASP A 139 7.60 17.51 16.51
N VAL A 140 8.50 17.16 15.58
CA VAL A 140 8.28 16.15 14.53
C VAL A 140 8.97 14.82 14.86
N PHE A 141 8.23 13.73 14.71
CA PHE A 141 8.69 12.38 15.03
C PHE A 141 8.46 11.42 13.86
N ALA A 142 9.35 10.46 13.67
CA ALA A 142 9.09 9.29 12.84
C ALA A 142 8.57 8.14 13.71
N LEU A 143 7.48 7.50 13.28
CA LEU A 143 6.90 6.37 13.99
C LEU A 143 7.85 5.16 13.91
N THR A 144 8.18 4.59 15.08
CA THR A 144 9.12 3.47 15.19
C THR A 144 8.45 2.22 15.73
N ALA A 145 9.08 1.06 15.48
CA ALA A 145 8.66 -0.22 16.01
C ALA A 145 9.84 -0.93 16.72
N PRO A 146 9.55 -1.89 17.63
CA PRO A 146 10.53 -2.80 18.23
C PRO A 146 11.49 -3.48 17.23
N SER A 147 12.62 -3.98 17.74
CA SER A 147 13.69 -4.56 16.90
C SER A 147 13.36 -5.92 16.26
N ASP A 148 12.26 -6.57 16.64
CA ASP A 148 11.71 -7.74 15.96
C ASP A 148 10.72 -7.38 14.83
N ALA A 149 10.35 -6.10 14.67
CA ALA A 149 9.53 -5.61 13.56
C ALA A 149 10.25 -5.72 12.21
N SER A 150 9.48 -5.93 11.15
CA SER A 150 10.01 -5.92 9.79
C SER A 150 10.45 -4.51 9.37
N SER A 151 11.65 -4.39 8.82
CA SER A 151 12.17 -3.13 8.24
C SER A 151 11.68 -2.85 6.81
N LEU A 152 10.86 -3.74 6.23
CA LEU A 152 10.32 -3.58 4.88
C LEU A 152 8.94 -2.88 4.86
N THR A 153 8.37 -2.64 6.04
CA THR A 153 7.07 -1.98 6.24
C THR A 153 7.12 -1.03 7.44
N GLN A 154 6.18 -0.10 7.49
CA GLN A 154 6.01 0.82 8.62
C GLN A 154 5.06 0.24 9.68
N PRO A 155 5.23 0.58 10.97
CA PRO A 155 4.14 0.46 11.94
C PRO A 155 2.99 1.41 11.58
N VAL A 156 1.80 1.13 12.12
CA VAL A 156 0.62 1.99 12.05
C VAL A 156 0.15 2.35 13.45
N LEU A 157 -0.26 3.59 13.65
CA LEU A 157 -0.87 4.08 14.89
C LEU A 157 -2.37 3.78 14.85
N ILE A 158 -2.85 2.90 15.72
CA ILE A 158 -4.27 2.53 15.83
C ILE A 158 -5.05 3.61 16.59
N ASP A 159 -4.52 4.03 17.74
CA ASP A 159 -5.14 5.02 18.61
C ASP A 159 -4.09 6.07 19.03
N PRO A 160 -4.18 7.30 18.50
CA PRO A 160 -3.30 8.40 18.87
C PRO A 160 -3.40 8.82 20.34
N ALA A 161 -4.53 8.63 21.00
CA ALA A 161 -4.72 9.03 22.39
C ALA A 161 -4.01 8.08 23.38
N SER A 162 -3.96 6.78 23.06
CA SER A 162 -3.27 5.77 23.88
C SER A 162 -1.89 5.33 23.34
N HIS A 163 -1.45 5.92 22.22
CA HIS A 163 -0.21 5.56 21.51
C HIS A 163 -0.15 4.08 21.14
N GLN A 164 -1.31 3.45 20.89
CA GLN A 164 -1.38 2.04 20.51
C GLN A 164 -0.95 1.89 19.04
N ILE A 165 0.05 1.03 18.80
CA ILE A 165 0.58 0.77 17.45
C ILE A 165 0.37 -0.69 17.04
N ALA A 166 0.23 -0.92 15.74
CA ALA A 166 0.35 -2.22 15.09
C ALA A 166 1.64 -2.31 14.27
N TYR A 167 2.29 -3.47 14.25
CA TYR A 167 3.40 -3.76 13.36
C TYR A 167 3.44 -5.25 12.93
N ILE A 168 4.02 -5.50 11.75
CA ILE A 168 4.34 -6.86 11.30
C ILE A 168 5.73 -7.24 11.81
N ALA A 169 5.82 -8.31 12.59
CA ALA A 169 7.08 -8.86 13.05
C ALA A 169 7.81 -9.63 11.95
N THR A 170 9.13 -9.77 12.07
CA THR A 170 10.02 -10.47 11.13
C THR A 170 9.69 -11.97 10.93
N ASN A 171 8.87 -12.56 11.80
CA ASN A 171 8.34 -13.91 11.68
C ASN A 171 6.93 -13.99 11.05
N GLY A 172 6.35 -12.86 10.63
CA GLY A 172 4.99 -12.78 10.07
C GLY A 172 3.87 -12.71 11.11
N ASP A 173 4.17 -12.52 12.40
CA ASP A 173 3.13 -12.23 13.40
C ASP A 173 2.66 -10.76 13.28
N LEU A 174 1.38 -10.51 13.53
CA LEU A 174 0.87 -9.18 13.81
C LEU A 174 1.05 -8.93 15.31
N VAL A 175 1.64 -7.79 15.65
CA VAL A 175 1.82 -7.35 17.03
C VAL A 175 1.12 -6.02 17.23
N ILE A 176 0.32 -5.93 18.28
CA ILE A 176 -0.31 -4.70 18.74
C ILE A 176 0.30 -4.36 20.09
N SER A 177 0.92 -3.18 20.19
CA SER A 177 1.68 -2.73 21.34
C SER A 177 1.11 -1.43 21.91
N GLN A 178 0.91 -1.39 23.23
CA GLN A 178 0.39 -0.23 23.95
C GLN A 178 1.11 -0.14 25.31
N GLU A 179 1.75 1.01 25.58
CA GLU A 179 2.55 1.24 26.80
C GLU A 179 3.56 0.11 27.15
N GLY A 180 4.07 -0.61 26.14
CA GLY A 180 4.98 -1.74 26.32
C GLY A 180 4.30 -3.08 26.69
N GLN A 181 2.98 -3.16 26.70
CA GLN A 181 2.23 -4.42 26.68
C GLN A 181 1.96 -4.83 25.24
N GLU A 182 2.21 -6.10 24.89
CA GLU A 182 2.00 -6.63 23.54
C GLU A 182 0.92 -7.70 23.50
N SER A 183 0.03 -7.60 22.51
CA SER A 183 -0.81 -8.69 22.02
C SER A 183 -0.26 -9.16 20.67
N ARG A 184 -0.13 -10.49 20.48
CA ARG A 184 0.50 -11.07 19.30
C ARG A 184 -0.42 -12.12 18.66
N LEU A 185 -0.65 -11.99 17.36
CA LEU A 185 -1.46 -12.91 16.56
C LEU A 185 -0.60 -13.58 15.49
N ALA A 186 -0.61 -14.91 15.46
CA ALA A 186 0.06 -15.71 14.43
C ALA A 186 -0.77 -15.69 13.13
N VAL A 187 -0.60 -14.62 12.35
CA VAL A 187 -1.35 -14.35 11.12
C VAL A 187 -0.61 -14.75 9.84
N ASN A 188 0.68 -15.11 9.94
CA ASN A 188 1.55 -15.45 8.80
C ASN A 188 1.54 -14.35 7.71
N ALA A 189 1.66 -13.09 8.13
CA ALA A 189 1.67 -11.92 7.27
C ALA A 189 2.87 -11.96 6.30
N LEU A 190 2.68 -11.38 5.12
CA LEU A 190 3.79 -11.04 4.23
C LEU A 190 4.61 -9.93 4.91
N VAL A 191 5.93 -10.14 5.03
CA VAL A 191 6.78 -9.29 5.91
C VAL A 191 6.96 -7.85 5.41
N ASP A 192 6.71 -7.56 4.14
CA ASP A 192 6.65 -6.20 3.59
C ASP A 192 5.22 -5.71 3.33
N SER A 193 4.20 -6.45 3.81
CA SER A 193 2.82 -6.00 3.77
C SER A 193 2.66 -4.70 4.54
N ARG A 194 1.91 -3.79 3.95
CA ARG A 194 1.34 -2.63 4.60
C ARG A 194 0.16 -3.08 5.44
N ILE A 195 -0.06 -2.39 6.55
CA ILE A 195 -1.26 -2.55 7.37
C ILE A 195 -2.17 -1.39 7.01
N LEU A 196 -3.37 -1.69 6.52
CA LEU A 196 -4.44 -0.71 6.36
C LEU A 196 -5.25 -0.67 7.66
N LEU A 197 -5.78 0.51 8.00
CA LEU A 197 -6.58 0.80 9.19
C LEU A 197 -7.88 1.49 8.76
N ASP A 198 -9.01 1.08 9.30
CA ASP A 198 -10.30 1.75 9.09
C ASP A 198 -10.77 2.55 10.33
N GLU A 199 -11.93 3.19 10.23
CA GLU A 199 -12.50 4.05 11.29
C GLU A 199 -12.92 3.24 12.54
N GLU A 200 -13.26 1.95 12.38
CA GLU A 200 -13.54 1.01 13.46
C GLU A 200 -12.26 0.49 14.17
N GLY A 201 -11.08 0.82 13.64
CA GLY A 201 -9.79 0.35 14.16
C GLY A 201 -9.46 -1.09 13.79
N ARG A 202 -10.10 -1.65 12.76
CA ARG A 202 -9.78 -2.96 12.17
C ARG A 202 -8.56 -2.84 11.26
N LEU A 203 -7.84 -3.94 11.09
CA LEU A 203 -6.58 -4.00 10.34
C LEU A 203 -6.68 -4.98 9.17
N LEU A 204 -6.36 -4.52 7.95
CA LEU A 204 -6.33 -5.34 6.74
C LEU A 204 -4.91 -5.39 6.15
N PHE A 205 -4.41 -6.59 5.83
CA PHE A 205 -3.06 -6.78 5.28
C PHE A 205 -2.92 -8.11 4.52
N LEU A 206 -1.84 -8.25 3.76
CA LEU A 206 -1.51 -9.44 2.99
C LEU A 206 -0.84 -10.51 3.85
N SER A 207 -1.20 -11.77 3.63
CA SER A 207 -0.72 -12.92 4.40
C SER A 207 -0.51 -14.17 3.54
N SER A 208 -0.03 -15.24 4.17
CA SER A 208 0.35 -16.50 3.52
C SER A 208 1.35 -16.29 2.37
N PRO A 209 2.61 -15.90 2.69
CA PRO A 209 3.66 -15.69 1.70
C PRO A 209 3.94 -16.93 0.84
N THR A 210 4.26 -16.72 -0.43
CA THR A 210 4.52 -17.77 -1.42
C THR A 210 5.67 -17.41 -2.36
N GLU A 211 6.45 -18.41 -2.77
CA GLU A 211 7.45 -18.30 -3.85
C GLU A 211 6.89 -18.84 -5.20
N SER A 212 5.59 -19.16 -5.28
CA SER A 212 4.98 -19.82 -6.45
C SER A 212 4.91 -18.95 -7.71
N TYR A 213 5.05 -17.62 -7.56
CA TYR A 213 5.04 -16.66 -8.66
C TYR A 213 6.25 -15.72 -8.56
N ALA A 214 7.43 -16.24 -8.91
CA ALA A 214 8.68 -15.48 -8.89
C ALA A 214 8.80 -14.50 -10.08
N HIS A 215 8.01 -13.43 -10.10
CA HIS A 215 8.19 -12.31 -11.06
C HIS A 215 9.23 -11.30 -10.55
N SER A 216 9.33 -11.12 -9.23
CA SER A 216 10.42 -10.41 -8.55
C SER A 216 10.54 -8.91 -8.82
N VAL A 217 9.48 -8.26 -9.30
CA VAL A 217 9.52 -6.82 -9.62
C VAL A 217 9.46 -5.95 -8.37
N LEU A 218 8.91 -6.43 -7.25
CA LEU A 218 8.82 -5.70 -5.98
C LEU A 218 10.08 -5.81 -5.10
N GLY A 219 11.14 -6.46 -5.59
CA GLY A 219 12.46 -6.44 -4.93
C GLY A 219 12.73 -7.57 -3.94
N ASP A 220 11.95 -8.65 -3.98
CA ASP A 220 12.38 -10.02 -3.64
C ASP A 220 11.73 -11.01 -4.64
N GLY A 221 11.27 -12.20 -4.23
CA GLY A 221 10.48 -13.12 -5.05
C GLY A 221 9.34 -13.78 -4.28
N ILE A 222 8.83 -13.08 -3.27
CA ILE A 222 7.81 -13.55 -2.32
C ILE A 222 6.56 -12.70 -2.53
N GLU A 223 5.46 -13.35 -2.82
CA GLU A 223 4.15 -12.72 -3.03
C GLU A 223 3.15 -13.28 -2.01
N SER A 224 1.89 -12.82 -2.01
CA SER A 224 0.88 -13.29 -1.05
C SER A 224 -0.15 -14.25 -1.65
N THR A 225 -0.74 -15.12 -0.82
CA THR A 225 -1.87 -16.00 -1.19
C THR A 225 -3.11 -15.82 -0.30
N ALA A 226 -3.13 -14.82 0.58
CA ALA A 226 -4.28 -14.51 1.41
C ALA A 226 -4.34 -13.03 1.82
N ILE A 227 -5.53 -12.59 2.20
CA ILE A 227 -5.76 -11.28 2.83
C ILE A 227 -6.37 -11.55 4.20
N THR A 228 -5.81 -10.94 5.25
CA THR A 228 -6.28 -11.12 6.63
C THR A 228 -6.91 -9.83 7.14
N LEU A 229 -8.12 -9.93 7.70
CA LEU A 229 -8.81 -8.87 8.43
C LEU A 229 -8.81 -9.19 9.94
N VAL A 230 -8.43 -8.21 10.76
CA VAL A 230 -8.33 -8.33 12.22
C VAL A 230 -9.15 -7.21 12.88
N GLU A 231 -10.08 -7.56 13.76
CA GLU A 231 -10.64 -6.58 14.72
C GLU A 231 -9.66 -6.45 15.89
N THR A 232 -9.33 -5.22 16.28
CA THR A 232 -8.41 -4.92 17.42
C THR A 232 -9.15 -4.85 18.76
N ASN A 233 -10.40 -4.41 18.75
CA ASN A 233 -11.23 -4.15 19.92
C ASN A 233 -12.33 -5.20 20.11
N PRO A 234 -12.67 -5.62 21.35
CA PRO A 234 -12.00 -5.29 22.61
C PRO A 234 -10.72 -6.10 22.86
N VAL A 235 -10.43 -7.11 22.02
CA VAL A 235 -9.21 -7.93 22.05
C VAL A 235 -8.91 -8.30 20.59
N PRO A 236 -7.63 -8.26 20.15
CA PRO A 236 -7.26 -8.64 18.80
C PRO A 236 -7.73 -10.05 18.39
N LYS A 237 -8.48 -10.15 17.30
CA LYS A 237 -8.95 -11.41 16.71
C LYS A 237 -8.94 -11.35 15.18
N ILE A 238 -8.56 -12.45 14.53
CA ILE A 238 -8.77 -12.64 13.10
C ILE A 238 -10.28 -12.81 12.87
N VAL A 239 -10.86 -12.01 11.99
CA VAL A 239 -12.30 -12.08 11.65
C VAL A 239 -12.56 -12.58 10.25
N GLN A 240 -11.61 -12.39 9.33
CA GLN A 240 -11.65 -12.99 7.99
C GLN A 240 -10.26 -13.33 7.47
N VAL A 241 -10.17 -14.42 6.68
CA VAL A 241 -9.01 -14.74 5.85
C VAL A 241 -9.48 -15.07 4.42
N VAL A 242 -9.33 -14.12 3.50
CA VAL A 242 -9.64 -14.30 2.08
C VAL A 242 -8.53 -15.13 1.44
N SER A 243 -8.79 -16.40 1.14
CA SER A 243 -7.79 -17.31 0.54
C SER A 243 -7.84 -17.26 -0.99
N ILE A 244 -6.68 -17.06 -1.62
CA ILE A 244 -6.55 -16.91 -3.08
C ILE A 244 -6.44 -18.30 -3.77
N PRO A 245 -6.99 -18.49 -4.99
CA PRO A 245 -6.85 -19.73 -5.75
C PRO A 245 -5.37 -20.09 -5.98
N LYS A 246 -5.00 -21.36 -5.78
CA LYS A 246 -3.60 -21.87 -5.82
C LYS A 246 -2.79 -21.59 -7.10
N ALA A 247 -3.42 -21.13 -8.18
CA ALA A 247 -2.74 -20.79 -9.43
C ALA A 247 -2.33 -19.30 -9.49
N ASP A 248 -2.98 -18.45 -8.69
CA ASP A 248 -2.73 -17.01 -8.59
C ASP A 248 -1.92 -16.69 -7.33
N ALA A 249 -1.21 -15.56 -7.37
CA ALA A 249 -0.68 -14.86 -6.20
C ALA A 249 -1.13 -13.39 -6.24
N ILE A 250 -1.22 -12.74 -5.08
CA ILE A 250 -1.39 -11.29 -4.99
C ILE A 250 -0.02 -10.66 -5.25
N GLU A 251 0.13 -9.98 -6.38
CA GLU A 251 1.36 -9.28 -6.76
C GLU A 251 1.28 -7.83 -6.27
N GLY A 252 1.75 -7.58 -5.06
CA GLY A 252 1.60 -6.30 -4.36
C GLY A 252 1.97 -6.37 -2.88
N ILE A 253 2.10 -5.20 -2.24
CA ILE A 253 2.41 -5.05 -0.81
C ILE A 253 1.20 -4.58 0.03
N ALA A 254 0.08 -4.26 -0.61
CA ALA A 254 -1.14 -3.80 0.04
C ALA A 254 -2.36 -4.11 -0.85
N PRO A 255 -3.54 -4.41 -0.29
CA PRO A 255 -4.80 -4.17 -0.97
C PRO A 255 -5.04 -2.66 -1.17
N ILE A 256 -6.09 -2.31 -1.91
CA ILE A 256 -6.85 -1.08 -1.65
C ILE A 256 -8.08 -1.54 -0.87
N TRP A 257 -8.45 -0.79 0.17
CA TRP A 257 -9.65 -1.05 0.96
C TRP A 257 -10.47 0.24 1.00
N ALA A 258 -11.54 0.27 0.22
CA ALA A 258 -12.35 1.47 0.00
C ALA A 258 -13.71 1.08 -0.57
N ASP A 259 -14.74 1.89 -0.29
CA ASP A 259 -16.06 1.74 -0.93
C ASP A 259 -15.96 2.09 -2.43
N MET A 260 -16.05 1.07 -3.29
CA MET A 260 -15.99 1.25 -4.75
C MET A 260 -17.38 1.53 -5.33
N ASN A 261 -18.44 1.09 -4.65
CA ASN A 261 -19.79 0.99 -5.23
C ASN A 261 -20.80 2.01 -4.66
N ASN A 262 -20.39 2.76 -3.62
CA ASN A 262 -21.16 3.71 -2.82
C ASN A 262 -22.29 3.07 -1.99
N ASP A 263 -22.11 1.85 -1.47
CA ASP A 263 -23.02 1.20 -0.49
C ASP A 263 -22.62 1.39 0.98
N SER A 264 -21.53 2.12 1.25
CA SER A 264 -20.90 2.31 2.56
C SER A 264 -20.27 1.04 3.17
N GLU A 265 -20.01 0.00 2.37
CA GLU A 265 -19.16 -1.13 2.75
C GLU A 265 -17.81 -1.07 2.01
N GLY A 266 -16.72 -1.52 2.65
CA GLY A 266 -15.39 -1.51 2.04
C GLY A 266 -15.18 -2.67 1.06
N GLU A 267 -14.90 -2.38 -0.20
CA GLU A 267 -14.33 -3.37 -1.12
C GLU A 267 -12.83 -3.58 -0.86
N ILE A 268 -12.37 -4.83 -1.02
CA ILE A 268 -10.96 -5.21 -0.95
C ILE A 268 -10.46 -5.50 -2.37
N ILE A 269 -9.65 -4.60 -2.93
CA ILE A 269 -9.13 -4.69 -4.29
C ILE A 269 -7.67 -5.16 -4.28
N VAL A 270 -7.36 -6.17 -5.08
CA VAL A 270 -6.02 -6.72 -5.26
C VAL A 270 -5.69 -7.02 -6.72
N THR A 271 -4.40 -7.05 -7.04
CA THR A 271 -3.89 -7.56 -8.31
C THR A 271 -3.55 -9.04 -8.16
N LEU A 272 -4.32 -9.91 -8.81
CA LEU A 272 -4.02 -11.34 -8.91
C LEU A 272 -3.23 -11.64 -10.18
N SER A 273 -2.06 -12.24 -10.02
CA SER A 273 -1.16 -12.61 -11.11
C SER A 273 -0.88 -14.12 -11.15
N ASN A 274 -0.76 -14.66 -12.35
CA ASN A 274 -0.30 -16.04 -12.58
C ASN A 274 0.61 -16.16 -13.80
N VAL A 275 1.23 -17.33 -13.95
CA VAL A 275 2.23 -17.62 -15.00
C VAL A 275 1.65 -17.87 -16.39
N GLN A 276 0.32 -17.98 -16.53
CA GLN A 276 -0.37 -18.25 -17.81
C GLN A 276 -0.94 -16.96 -18.40
N ASP A 277 -1.86 -16.33 -17.68
CA ASP A 277 -2.67 -15.20 -18.14
C ASP A 277 -2.14 -13.83 -17.67
N GLY A 278 -1.28 -13.82 -16.65
CA GLY A 278 -0.74 -12.59 -16.03
C GLY A 278 -1.73 -11.91 -15.09
N ALA A 279 -1.47 -10.65 -14.77
CA ALA A 279 -2.26 -9.89 -13.82
C ALA A 279 -3.70 -9.64 -14.27
N ARG A 280 -4.63 -9.68 -13.31
CA ARG A 280 -5.97 -9.09 -13.37
C ARG A 280 -6.27 -8.37 -12.05
N ILE A 281 -7.13 -7.37 -12.10
CA ILE A 281 -7.68 -6.76 -10.87
C ILE A 281 -8.87 -7.59 -10.40
N VAL A 282 -8.97 -7.80 -9.10
CA VAL A 282 -10.08 -8.51 -8.45
C VAL A 282 -10.54 -7.70 -7.23
N ALA A 283 -11.85 -7.54 -7.09
CA ALA A 283 -12.50 -6.96 -5.92
C ALA A 283 -13.23 -8.06 -5.13
N TYR A 284 -13.00 -8.10 -3.82
CA TYR A 284 -13.71 -8.94 -2.86
C TYR A 284 -14.53 -8.06 -1.92
N ARG A 285 -15.60 -8.60 -1.35
CA ARG A 285 -16.24 -8.02 -0.15
C ARG A 285 -15.45 -8.38 1.10
N GLU A 286 -15.70 -7.68 2.21
CA GLU A 286 -15.04 -7.97 3.49
C GLU A 286 -15.31 -9.39 4.03
N ASP A 287 -16.42 -10.03 3.63
CA ASP A 287 -16.71 -11.44 3.93
C ASP A 287 -15.87 -12.44 3.10
N GLY A 288 -14.99 -11.94 2.23
CA GLY A 288 -14.14 -12.69 1.31
C GLY A 288 -14.86 -13.27 0.08
N SER A 289 -16.14 -12.95 -0.13
CA SER A 289 -16.82 -13.30 -1.38
C SER A 289 -16.28 -12.48 -2.54
N LEU A 290 -16.16 -13.10 -3.72
CA LEU A 290 -15.76 -12.42 -4.95
C LEU A 290 -16.90 -11.48 -5.39
N LEU A 291 -16.60 -10.18 -5.46
CA LEU A 291 -17.53 -9.20 -6.02
C LEU A 291 -17.38 -9.13 -7.53
N ALA A 292 -16.17 -8.84 -8.01
CA ALA A 292 -15.91 -8.56 -9.42
C ALA A 292 -14.47 -8.85 -9.84
N GLU A 293 -14.26 -9.14 -11.12
CA GLU A 293 -12.92 -9.23 -11.72
C GLU A 293 -12.81 -8.48 -13.04
N GLY A 294 -11.61 -8.00 -13.34
CA GLY A 294 -11.25 -7.37 -14.62
C GLY A 294 -10.58 -8.36 -15.59
N PRO A 295 -10.45 -8.00 -16.88
CA PRO A 295 -9.79 -8.85 -17.87
C PRO A 295 -8.30 -9.06 -17.55
N ALA A 296 -7.84 -10.31 -17.56
CA ALA A 296 -6.41 -10.63 -17.47
C ALA A 296 -5.60 -10.01 -18.63
N ILE A 297 -4.31 -9.77 -18.43
CA ILE A 297 -3.43 -9.21 -19.47
C ILE A 297 -3.31 -10.13 -20.70
N GLY A 298 -3.47 -11.45 -20.51
CA GLY A 298 -3.29 -12.47 -21.56
C GLY A 298 -1.84 -12.90 -21.77
N SER A 299 -0.97 -12.65 -20.78
CA SER A 299 0.44 -13.07 -20.76
C SER A 299 0.94 -13.08 -19.32
N GLY A 300 1.39 -14.24 -18.83
CA GLY A 300 2.12 -14.37 -17.57
C GLY A 300 3.32 -13.42 -17.44
N TYR A 301 3.73 -13.16 -16.19
CA TYR A 301 4.81 -12.22 -15.84
C TYR A 301 4.56 -10.81 -16.41
N ARG A 302 3.32 -10.35 -16.24
CA ARG A 302 2.88 -8.99 -16.54
C ARG A 302 2.01 -8.53 -15.40
N TRP A 303 2.37 -7.40 -14.83
CA TRP A 303 1.78 -6.84 -13.62
C TRP A 303 0.79 -5.72 -13.93
N ARG A 304 -0.15 -5.49 -13.02
CA ARG A 304 -0.96 -4.26 -12.95
C ARG A 304 -0.73 -3.63 -11.59
N HIS A 305 -0.51 -2.33 -11.57
CA HIS A 305 -0.30 -1.59 -10.35
C HIS A 305 -1.54 -0.75 -10.07
N GLN A 306 -2.34 -1.21 -9.11
CA GLN A 306 -3.48 -0.45 -8.57
C GLN A 306 -2.99 0.80 -7.84
N LEU A 307 -3.66 1.93 -8.03
CA LEU A 307 -3.26 3.21 -7.45
C LEU A 307 -4.25 3.67 -6.38
N VAL A 308 -5.49 3.97 -6.78
CA VAL A 308 -6.48 4.68 -5.96
C VAL A 308 -7.87 4.54 -6.57
N ILE A 309 -8.89 4.56 -5.73
CA ILE A 309 -10.29 4.78 -6.11
C ILE A 309 -10.64 6.21 -5.77
N ALA A 310 -11.16 6.95 -6.74
CA ALA A 310 -11.61 8.34 -6.56
C ALA A 310 -12.76 8.65 -7.53
N PRO A 311 -13.55 9.72 -7.30
CA PRO A 311 -14.67 10.11 -8.16
C PRO A 311 -14.16 10.79 -9.45
N PHE A 312 -13.43 10.04 -10.28
CA PHE A 312 -12.91 10.53 -11.56
C PHE A 312 -13.93 10.46 -12.72
N GLY A 313 -15.05 9.76 -12.53
CA GLY A 313 -16.09 9.59 -13.54
C GLY A 313 -17.20 10.63 -13.43
N SER A 314 -17.90 10.86 -14.53
CA SER A 314 -18.95 11.88 -14.62
C SER A 314 -20.06 11.70 -13.59
N SER A 315 -20.44 12.79 -12.90
CA SER A 315 -21.37 12.78 -11.75
C SER A 315 -20.83 12.00 -10.55
N ASP A 316 -19.56 12.25 -10.22
CA ASP A 316 -18.85 11.73 -9.04
C ASP A 316 -18.78 10.18 -8.99
N GLU A 317 -18.65 9.54 -10.16
CA GLU A 317 -18.53 8.09 -10.24
C GLU A 317 -17.13 7.63 -9.81
N ASN A 318 -17.07 6.76 -8.79
CA ASN A 318 -15.84 6.12 -8.34
C ASN A 318 -15.26 5.22 -9.44
N LEU A 319 -14.04 5.55 -9.88
CA LEU A 319 -13.25 4.73 -10.79
C LEU A 319 -11.92 4.33 -10.13
N LEU A 320 -11.51 3.09 -10.33
CA LEU A 320 -10.19 2.61 -9.90
C LEU A 320 -9.13 2.94 -10.97
N ALA A 321 -8.13 3.72 -10.59
CA ALA A 321 -6.95 4.00 -11.39
C ALA A 321 -5.90 2.88 -11.27
N VAL A 322 -5.39 2.38 -12.41
CA VAL A 322 -4.46 1.24 -12.47
C VAL A 322 -3.45 1.45 -13.59
N VAL A 323 -2.16 1.20 -13.38
CA VAL A 323 -1.17 1.17 -14.47
C VAL A 323 -0.85 -0.27 -14.86
N ARG A 324 -1.21 -0.66 -16.08
CA ARG A 324 -0.79 -1.93 -16.68
C ARG A 324 0.68 -1.86 -17.11
N THR A 325 1.45 -2.86 -16.69
CA THR A 325 2.87 -3.03 -17.01
C THR A 325 3.72 -1.79 -16.69
N PRO A 326 3.68 -1.30 -15.44
CA PRO A 326 4.15 0.06 -15.09
C PRO A 326 5.63 0.28 -15.39
N HIS A 327 6.49 -0.71 -15.14
CA HIS A 327 7.94 -0.62 -15.34
C HIS A 327 8.42 -0.92 -16.78
N ILE A 328 7.52 -1.09 -17.78
CA ILE A 328 7.90 -1.38 -19.19
C ILE A 328 6.99 -0.75 -20.25
N GLY A 329 5.67 -0.83 -20.08
CA GLY A 329 4.69 -0.44 -21.11
C GLY A 329 3.91 0.81 -20.73
N GLY A 330 3.67 0.99 -19.42
CA GLY A 330 3.14 2.22 -18.86
C GLY A 330 1.80 2.66 -19.46
N VAL A 331 0.75 1.86 -19.29
CA VAL A 331 -0.61 2.23 -19.72
C VAL A 331 -1.50 2.39 -18.50
N LEU A 332 -1.90 3.62 -18.20
CA LEU A 332 -2.94 3.91 -17.23
C LEU A 332 -4.29 3.41 -17.78
N GLU A 333 -5.06 2.76 -16.92
CA GLU A 333 -6.35 2.15 -17.15
C GLU A 333 -7.28 2.60 -16.03
N PHE A 334 -8.50 3.02 -16.35
CA PHE A 334 -9.54 3.31 -15.36
C PHE A 334 -10.63 2.24 -15.43
N TYR A 335 -10.96 1.68 -14.27
CA TYR A 335 -11.92 0.60 -14.13
C TYR A 335 -13.20 1.09 -13.45
N ARG A 336 -14.34 0.78 -14.08
CA ARG A 336 -15.69 0.91 -13.52
C ARG A 336 -16.14 -0.45 -12.99
N LEU A 337 -16.84 -0.45 -11.86
CA LEU A 337 -17.59 -1.62 -11.41
C LEU A 337 -18.93 -1.70 -12.17
N ASP A 338 -19.13 -2.74 -12.97
CA ASP A 338 -20.43 -3.06 -13.59
C ASP A 338 -20.90 -4.45 -13.12
N GLY A 339 -21.77 -4.45 -12.12
CA GLY A 339 -22.31 -5.67 -11.50
C GLY A 339 -21.20 -6.53 -10.88
N ASN A 340 -20.78 -7.57 -11.61
CA ASN A 340 -19.75 -8.51 -11.19
C ASN A 340 -18.47 -8.43 -12.04
N LYS A 341 -18.21 -7.30 -12.69
CA LYS A 341 -17.02 -7.05 -13.51
C LYS A 341 -16.36 -5.72 -13.18
N LEU A 342 -15.05 -5.67 -13.41
CA LEU A 342 -14.29 -4.43 -13.48
C LEU A 342 -14.01 -4.13 -14.97
N GLU A 343 -14.82 -3.25 -15.57
CA GLU A 343 -14.71 -2.89 -16.99
C GLU A 343 -13.75 -1.72 -17.20
N ILE A 344 -12.81 -1.85 -18.15
CA ILE A 344 -11.87 -0.77 -18.50
C ILE A 344 -12.63 0.27 -19.34
N VAL A 345 -12.90 1.43 -18.76
CA VAL A 345 -13.65 2.52 -19.41
C VAL A 345 -12.75 3.55 -20.10
N LYS A 346 -11.49 3.67 -19.67
CA LYS A 346 -10.50 4.59 -20.26
C LYS A 346 -9.10 3.99 -20.22
N THR A 347 -8.26 4.32 -21.21
CA THR A 347 -6.83 3.97 -21.23
C THR A 347 -5.98 5.14 -21.73
N ILE A 348 -4.85 5.42 -21.08
CA ILE A 348 -3.91 6.51 -21.40
C ILE A 348 -2.47 5.96 -21.40
N PRO A 349 -1.72 6.00 -22.51
CA PRO A 349 -0.35 5.50 -22.58
C PRO A 349 0.69 6.50 -22.07
N GLY A 350 1.87 6.01 -21.68
CA GLY A 350 3.03 6.81 -21.30
C GLY A 350 3.20 7.11 -19.81
N ILE A 351 2.41 6.45 -18.95
CA ILE A 351 2.38 6.65 -17.48
C ILE A 351 3.09 5.49 -16.77
N SER A 352 4.09 5.74 -15.94
CA SER A 352 4.93 4.70 -15.32
C SER A 352 5.02 4.87 -13.81
N THR A 353 4.24 4.12 -13.04
CA THR A 353 4.19 4.27 -11.57
C THR A 353 5.10 3.30 -10.80
N HIS A 354 6.12 2.73 -11.46
CA HIS A 354 7.02 1.78 -10.81
C HIS A 354 8.41 1.72 -11.44
N SER A 355 9.43 1.73 -10.58
CA SER A 355 10.81 1.38 -10.93
C SER A 355 11.11 -0.06 -10.49
N ILE A 356 11.58 -0.90 -11.41
CA ILE A 356 11.82 -2.33 -11.16
C ILE A 356 12.76 -2.57 -9.97
N GLY A 357 12.36 -3.45 -9.05
CA GLY A 357 13.08 -3.73 -7.79
C GLY A 357 12.78 -2.75 -6.65
N SER A 358 11.91 -1.76 -6.87
CA SER A 358 11.40 -0.86 -5.82
C SER A 358 10.21 -1.45 -5.08
N ARG A 359 10.18 -1.28 -3.75
CA ARG A 359 9.01 -1.42 -2.88
C ARG A 359 8.25 -0.11 -2.67
N ASN A 360 8.78 1.00 -3.19
CA ASN A 360 8.03 2.25 -3.21
C ASN A 360 7.09 2.23 -4.41
N LEU A 361 5.79 2.17 -4.09
CA LEU A 361 4.68 2.06 -5.02
C LEU A 361 3.84 3.34 -5.07
N TYR A 362 4.09 4.33 -4.20
CA TYR A 362 3.14 5.42 -3.98
C TYR A 362 3.52 6.68 -4.77
N THR A 363 3.83 6.51 -6.06
CA THR A 363 4.29 7.60 -6.93
C THR A 363 3.13 8.36 -7.58
N ALA A 364 1.95 8.39 -6.96
CA ALA A 364 0.75 9.01 -7.51
C ALA A 364 -0.09 9.65 -6.40
N GLN A 365 -1.00 10.55 -6.76
CA GLN A 365 -2.05 11.10 -5.89
C GLN A 365 -3.31 11.38 -6.74
N ALA A 366 -4.49 11.37 -6.14
CA ALA A 366 -5.74 11.82 -6.78
C ALA A 366 -6.29 13.05 -6.07
N GLY A 367 -6.82 14.02 -6.82
CA GLY A 367 -7.35 15.28 -6.29
C GLY A 367 -7.54 16.30 -7.42
N ASP A 368 -8.10 17.47 -7.12
CA ASP A 368 -8.14 18.57 -8.09
C ASP A 368 -6.79 19.30 -8.09
N PHE A 369 -5.97 19.05 -9.12
CA PHE A 369 -4.61 19.59 -9.26
C PHE A 369 -4.51 20.76 -10.25
N ASN A 370 -5.64 21.23 -10.79
CA ASN A 370 -5.71 22.32 -11.76
C ASN A 370 -6.77 23.39 -11.42
N THR A 371 -7.61 23.15 -10.41
CA THR A 371 -8.70 24.00 -9.89
C THR A 371 -9.91 24.15 -10.82
N ASP A 372 -10.19 23.19 -11.71
CA ASP A 372 -11.39 23.17 -12.56
C ASP A 372 -12.61 22.47 -11.93
N GLY A 373 -12.45 21.85 -10.75
CA GLY A 373 -13.51 21.16 -10.02
C GLY A 373 -13.71 19.69 -10.40
N GLN A 374 -12.85 19.11 -11.23
CA GLN A 374 -12.79 17.66 -11.48
C GLN A 374 -11.59 17.02 -10.76
N ILE A 375 -11.68 15.71 -10.54
CA ILE A 375 -10.57 14.96 -9.95
C ILE A 375 -9.60 14.53 -11.05
N ASP A 376 -8.35 14.95 -10.90
CA ASP A 376 -7.20 14.53 -11.70
C ASP A 376 -6.45 13.38 -11.02
N LEU A 377 -5.70 12.61 -11.82
CA LEU A 377 -4.62 11.77 -11.33
C LEU A 377 -3.27 12.47 -11.55
N LEU A 378 -2.52 12.71 -10.48
CA LEU A 378 -1.11 13.12 -10.56
C LEU A 378 -0.23 11.87 -10.66
N ALA A 379 0.46 11.67 -11.78
CA ALA A 379 1.35 10.51 -11.97
C ALA A 379 2.56 10.80 -12.90
N PRO A 380 3.70 10.12 -12.70
CA PRO A 380 4.90 10.31 -13.51
C PRO A 380 4.82 9.75 -14.94
N ASP A 381 5.54 10.41 -15.84
CA ASP A 381 5.78 9.94 -17.21
C ASP A 381 6.72 8.72 -17.26
N GLN A 382 6.86 8.11 -18.45
CA GLN A 382 7.62 6.86 -18.57
C GLN A 382 9.10 6.95 -18.20
N SER A 383 9.72 8.14 -18.24
CA SER A 383 11.09 8.38 -17.79
C SER A 383 11.19 8.91 -16.35
N HIS A 384 10.08 9.01 -15.61
CA HIS A 384 10.00 9.59 -14.26
C HIS A 384 10.50 11.04 -14.18
N THR A 385 10.63 11.74 -15.30
CA THR A 385 11.20 13.10 -15.40
C THR A 385 10.15 14.20 -15.42
N ARG A 386 8.88 13.84 -15.54
CA ARG A 386 7.74 14.76 -15.54
C ARG A 386 6.59 14.19 -14.73
N LEU A 387 5.86 15.04 -14.02
CA LEU A 387 4.56 14.68 -13.45
C LEU A 387 3.45 15.16 -14.40
N GLY A 388 2.50 14.29 -14.70
CA GLY A 388 1.30 14.63 -15.45
C GLY A 388 0.15 14.84 -14.50
N ILE A 389 -0.52 15.98 -14.61
CA ILE A 389 -1.89 16.19 -14.13
C ILE A 389 -2.81 15.60 -15.20
N ILE A 390 -3.48 14.49 -14.91
CA ILE A 390 -4.22 13.68 -15.89
C ILE A 390 -5.72 13.77 -15.61
N SER A 391 -6.42 14.52 -16.45
CA SER A 391 -7.88 14.69 -16.36
C SER A 391 -8.59 13.65 -17.22
N ILE A 392 -9.57 12.93 -16.66
CA ILE A 392 -10.31 11.91 -17.45
C ILE A 392 -11.27 12.55 -18.44
N GLU A 393 -12.17 13.44 -18.00
CA GLU A 393 -13.25 13.92 -18.87
C GLU A 393 -12.74 14.78 -20.03
N SER A 394 -11.75 15.64 -19.78
CA SER A 394 -11.13 16.49 -20.79
C SER A 394 -10.11 15.76 -21.68
N GLU A 395 -9.78 14.51 -21.35
CA GLU A 395 -8.79 13.65 -22.01
C GLU A 395 -7.39 14.30 -22.16
N SER A 396 -7.02 15.17 -21.21
CA SER A 396 -5.81 15.99 -21.29
C SER A 396 -4.75 15.59 -20.26
N ILE A 397 -3.50 15.97 -20.54
CA ILE A 397 -2.39 15.83 -19.58
C ILE A 397 -1.59 17.13 -19.59
N ASN A 398 -1.55 17.82 -18.45
CA ASN A 398 -0.65 18.95 -18.24
C ASN A 398 0.64 18.45 -17.58
N TRP A 399 1.79 18.70 -18.21
CA TRP A 399 3.09 18.17 -17.75
C TRP A 399 3.87 19.22 -16.96
N ILE A 400 4.35 18.83 -15.78
CA ILE A 400 5.30 19.56 -14.95
C ILE A 400 6.69 18.92 -15.11
N ASP A 401 7.67 19.68 -15.58
CA ASP A 401 9.05 19.20 -15.72
C ASP A 401 9.77 19.14 -14.36
N LEU A 402 10.21 17.94 -13.96
CA LEU A 402 10.97 17.76 -12.71
C LEU A 402 12.45 18.15 -12.88
N GLY A 403 13.00 18.01 -14.08
CA GLY A 403 14.42 18.26 -14.39
C GLY A 403 15.39 17.17 -13.90
N ALA A 404 14.88 16.18 -13.16
CA ALA A 404 15.54 14.95 -12.74
C ALA A 404 14.48 13.85 -12.56
N GLU A 405 14.90 12.60 -12.36
CA GLU A 405 13.97 11.47 -12.16
C GLU A 405 13.34 11.51 -10.76
N LEU A 406 12.04 11.26 -10.65
CA LEU A 406 11.34 10.99 -9.38
C LEU A 406 11.89 9.69 -8.78
N VAL A 407 12.27 9.71 -7.49
CA VAL A 407 12.85 8.55 -6.80
C VAL A 407 12.16 8.18 -5.49
N THR A 408 11.10 8.90 -5.12
CA THR A 408 10.29 8.67 -3.91
C THR A 408 8.81 8.47 -4.27
N ASN A 409 7.99 8.27 -3.24
CA ASN A 409 6.56 8.49 -3.31
C ASN A 409 6.27 9.98 -3.57
N LEU A 410 5.05 10.29 -3.96
CA LEU A 410 4.50 11.64 -3.83
C LEU A 410 3.81 11.74 -2.47
N ALA A 411 4.08 12.79 -1.72
CA ALA A 411 3.39 13.06 -0.45
C ALA A 411 2.59 14.36 -0.57
N ALA A 412 1.43 14.39 0.07
CA ALA A 412 0.50 15.51 0.06
C ALA A 412 0.25 16.00 1.49
N VAL A 413 0.06 17.30 1.66
CA VAL A 413 -0.23 17.94 2.95
C VAL A 413 -1.31 18.99 2.76
N ASN A 414 -2.43 18.86 3.47
CA ASN A 414 -3.42 19.92 3.59
C ASN A 414 -2.85 21.03 4.48
N SER A 415 -2.91 22.28 4.02
CA SER A 415 -2.60 23.43 4.88
C SER A 415 -3.86 23.91 5.58
N ASP A 416 -3.91 23.77 6.91
CA ASP A 416 -5.05 24.11 7.77
C ASP A 416 -5.58 25.54 7.59
N ASN A 417 -4.74 26.45 7.08
CA ASN A 417 -5.07 27.86 6.97
C ASN A 417 -5.91 28.21 5.71
N ASN A 418 -5.90 27.39 4.66
CA ASN A 418 -6.39 27.79 3.32
C ASN A 418 -7.23 26.73 2.54
N ASP A 419 -7.45 25.51 3.05
CA ASP A 419 -8.07 24.39 2.30
C ASP A 419 -7.31 24.02 0.99
N GLN A 420 -5.99 24.24 0.97
CA GLN A 420 -5.12 23.97 -0.18
C GLN A 420 -4.09 22.86 0.12
N ILE A 421 -3.66 22.15 -0.93
CA ILE A 421 -2.67 21.07 -0.85
C ILE A 421 -1.28 21.57 -1.23
N ALA A 422 -0.28 21.24 -0.41
CA ALA A 422 1.12 21.21 -0.80
C ALA A 422 1.53 19.78 -1.22
N ILE A 423 2.29 19.65 -2.30
CA ILE A 423 2.81 18.36 -2.82
C ILE A 423 4.33 18.31 -2.67
N GLY A 424 4.88 17.17 -2.29
CA GLY A 424 6.32 16.91 -2.21
C GLY A 424 6.78 15.76 -3.10
N ALA A 425 8.00 15.86 -3.62
CA ALA A 425 8.67 14.83 -4.41
C ALA A 425 10.20 14.85 -4.20
N GLY A 426 10.82 13.68 -4.00
CA GLY A 426 12.28 13.52 -3.99
C GLY A 426 12.82 13.12 -5.37
N LEU A 427 13.90 13.78 -5.79
CA LEU A 427 14.48 13.68 -7.13
C LEU A 427 15.89 13.07 -7.14
N SER A 428 16.29 12.45 -8.25
CA SER A 428 17.54 11.70 -8.40
C SER A 428 18.83 12.53 -8.33
N ASN A 429 18.71 13.87 -8.32
CA ASN A 429 19.79 14.84 -8.11
C ASN A 429 19.89 15.33 -6.65
N ASN A 430 19.30 14.58 -5.69
CA ASN A 430 19.23 14.90 -4.27
C ASN A 430 18.44 16.19 -3.95
N ILE A 431 17.43 16.52 -4.75
CA ILE A 431 16.50 17.61 -4.46
C ILE A 431 15.22 17.03 -3.86
N LEU A 432 14.78 17.56 -2.72
CA LEU A 432 13.37 17.55 -2.33
C LEU A 432 12.71 18.77 -2.98
N ARG A 433 11.71 18.53 -3.83
CA ARG A 433 10.87 19.58 -4.42
C ARG A 433 9.54 19.61 -3.70
N ILE A 434 9.09 20.80 -3.33
CA ILE A 434 7.77 21.06 -2.76
C ILE A 434 7.07 22.09 -3.63
N TRP A 435 5.82 21.81 -3.98
CA TRP A 435 4.90 22.77 -4.58
C TRP A 435 3.98 23.28 -3.47
N LEU A 436 4.12 24.55 -3.12
CA LEU A 436 3.23 25.26 -2.21
C LEU A 436 2.10 25.95 -2.99
N PRO A 437 0.86 25.94 -2.46
CA PRO A 437 -0.30 26.51 -3.13
C PRO A 437 -0.44 28.04 -2.95
#